data_AF-A0A5B8CBK3-F1
#
_entry.id   AF-A0A5B8CBK3-F1
#
_cell.length_a   1.000
_cell.length_b   1.000
_cell.length_c   1.000
_cell.angle_alpha   90.00
_cell.angle_beta   90.00
_cell.angle_gamma   90.00
#
_symmetry.space_group_name_H-M   'P 1'
#
loop_
_entity.id
_entity.type
_entity.pdbx_description
1 polymer ?
#
loop_
_entity_poly.entity_id
_entity_poly.type
_entity_poly.pdbx_seq_one_letter_code
_entity_poly.pdbx_strand_id
1 'polypeptide(L)'
;MARHTPHPDQLPLNWSDNEAIEVIVEQRLAERFEAESFLWRFRLVLIETVMIGLLVLVAGLFLKQPTMLVLRGSVIVAASCLATGLLLLSLSAGTAKLMTRLRRRQGK
;
A
#
# COMPACT_ATOMS: atom_id res chain seq x y z
N MET A 1 47.38 -16.83 7.09
CA MET A 1 45.92 -16.83 7.29
C MET A 1 45.59 -15.82 8.39
N ALA A 2 45.14 -14.62 8.02
CA ALA A 2 44.77 -13.60 9.01
C ALA A 2 43.42 -13.98 9.65
N ARG A 3 43.36 -14.08 10.98
CA ARG A 3 42.10 -14.27 11.71
C ARG A 3 41.27 -13.00 11.57
N HIS A 4 40.17 -13.09 10.85
CA HIS A 4 39.19 -12.02 10.75
C HIS A 4 38.39 -11.98 12.04
N THR A 5 38.61 -10.97 12.88
CA THR A 5 37.78 -10.69 14.06
C THR A 5 36.56 -9.89 13.61
N PRO A 6 35.33 -10.43 13.74
CA PRO A 6 34.13 -9.72 13.33
C PRO A 6 33.90 -8.47 14.17
N HIS A 7 33.43 -7.40 13.52
CA HIS A 7 33.18 -6.10 14.15
C HIS A 7 31.95 -6.21 15.07
N PRO A 8 31.90 -5.57 16.26
CA PRO A 8 30.75 -5.65 17.19
C PRO A 8 29.36 -5.28 16.63
N ASP A 9 29.30 -4.56 15.51
CA ASP A 9 28.04 -4.21 14.83
C ASP A 9 27.66 -5.22 13.72
N GLN A 10 28.47 -6.26 13.49
CA GLN A 10 28.10 -7.34 12.58
C GLN A 10 27.04 -8.21 13.25
N LEU A 11 25.83 -8.16 12.67
CA LEU A 11 24.83 -9.19 12.85
C LEU A 11 25.48 -10.57 12.72
N PRO A 12 25.35 -11.46 13.73
CA PRO A 12 25.89 -12.81 13.66
C PRO A 12 25.09 -13.61 12.61
N LEU A 13 25.46 -13.46 11.35
CA LEU A 13 24.93 -14.22 10.22
C LEU A 13 25.56 -15.61 10.24
N ASN A 14 25.06 -16.45 11.15
CA ASN A 14 25.38 -17.87 11.14
C ASN A 14 24.50 -18.57 10.10
N TRP A 15 25.04 -18.75 8.90
CA TRP A 15 24.37 -19.38 7.75
C TRP A 15 24.07 -20.88 7.95
N SER A 16 24.45 -21.50 9.09
CA SER A 16 24.08 -22.88 9.41
C SER A 16 22.59 -23.08 9.66
N ASP A 17 21.89 -22.01 10.08
CA ASP A 17 20.44 -21.97 10.33
C ASP A 17 19.74 -21.18 9.20
N ASN A 18 20.01 -21.55 7.95
CA ASN A 18 19.49 -20.83 6.78
C ASN A 18 17.95 -20.73 6.79
N GLU A 19 17.26 -21.76 7.30
CA GLU A 19 15.79 -21.81 7.39
C GLU A 19 15.23 -20.84 8.46
N ALA A 20 15.90 -20.72 9.62
CA ALA A 20 15.49 -19.76 10.66
C ALA A 20 15.78 -18.31 10.23
N ILE A 21 16.87 -18.07 9.51
CA ILE A 21 17.20 -16.77 8.93
C ILE A 21 16.18 -16.38 7.86
N GLU A 22 15.81 -17.30 6.95
CA GLU A 22 14.79 -17.05 5.93
C GLU A 22 13.43 -16.67 6.53
N VAL A 23 12.98 -17.37 7.59
CA VAL A 23 11.71 -17.05 8.27
C VAL A 23 11.75 -15.67 8.92
N ILE A 24 12.86 -15.29 9.57
CA ILE A 24 13.00 -13.97 10.20
C ILE A 24 13.04 -12.87 9.13
N VAL A 25 13.73 -13.11 8.01
CA VAL A 25 13.81 -12.17 6.89
C VAL A 25 12.45 -12.02 6.20
N GLU A 26 11.72 -13.11 5.94
CA GLU A 26 10.35 -13.08 5.39
C GLU A 26 9.39 -12.31 6.28
N GLN A 27 9.46 -12.48 7.60
CA GLN A 27 8.60 -11.73 8.53
C GLN A 27 8.88 -10.23 8.49
N ARG A 28 10.15 -9.84 8.46
CA ARG A 28 10.55 -8.43 8.39
C ARG A 28 10.23 -7.80 7.04
N LEU A 29 10.43 -8.57 5.97
CA LEU A 29 10.06 -8.17 4.63
C LEU A 29 8.54 -8.02 4.53
N ALA A 30 7.75 -8.93 5.09
CA ALA A 30 6.29 -8.80 5.11
C ALA A 30 5.83 -7.50 5.80
N GLU A 31 6.40 -7.14 6.96
CA GLU A 31 6.11 -5.87 7.65
C GLU A 31 6.47 -4.64 6.80
N ARG A 32 7.61 -4.67 6.11
CA ARG A 32 8.10 -3.58 5.25
C ARG A 32 7.30 -3.47 3.95
N PHE A 33 7.05 -4.61 3.31
CA PHE A 33 6.30 -4.70 2.07
C PHE A 33 4.86 -4.27 2.28
N GLU A 34 4.23 -4.59 3.41
CA GLU A 34 2.89 -4.09 3.73
C GLU A 34 2.89 -2.55 3.75
N ALA A 35 3.78 -1.92 4.52
CA ALA A 35 3.84 -0.47 4.63
C ALA A 35 4.14 0.25 3.30
N GLU A 36 5.14 -0.22 2.53
CA GLU A 36 5.47 0.37 1.23
C GLU A 36 4.38 0.11 0.18
N SER A 37 3.78 -1.08 0.22
CA SER A 37 2.65 -1.43 -0.65
C SER A 37 1.47 -0.51 -0.46
N PHE A 38 1.16 -0.12 0.79
CA PHE A 38 0.08 0.81 1.08
C PHE A 38 0.39 2.21 0.53
N LEU A 39 1.60 2.72 0.77
CA LEU A 39 1.98 4.05 0.30
C LEU A 39 1.98 4.14 -1.23
N TRP A 40 2.49 3.12 -1.92
CA TRP A 40 2.47 3.08 -3.39
C TRP A 40 1.05 3.02 -3.96
N ARG A 41 0.19 2.17 -3.40
CA ARG A 41 -1.20 2.06 -3.87
C ARG A 41 -2.02 3.30 -3.50
N PHE A 42 -1.78 3.90 -2.33
CA PHE A 42 -2.39 5.17 -1.93
C PHE A 42 -1.98 6.33 -2.87
N ARG A 43 -0.70 6.40 -3.25
CA ARG A 43 -0.22 7.37 -4.26
C ARG A 43 -0.94 7.18 -5.59
N LEU A 44 -1.15 5.94 -6.03
CA LEU A 44 -1.85 5.64 -7.29
C LEU A 44 -3.32 6.10 -7.24
N VAL A 45 -4.03 5.81 -6.14
CA VAL A 45 -5.42 6.26 -5.91
C VAL A 45 -5.52 7.79 -5.88
N LEU A 46 -4.55 8.48 -5.25
CA LEU A 46 -4.53 9.94 -5.25
C LEU A 46 -4.35 10.52 -6.66
N ILE A 47 -3.42 9.97 -7.44
CA ILE A 47 -3.18 10.41 -8.81
C ILE A 47 -4.42 10.19 -9.67
N GLU A 48 -5.06 9.01 -9.56
CA GLU A 48 -6.29 8.68 -10.26
C GLU A 48 -7.42 9.65 -9.91
N THR A 49 -7.61 9.92 -8.60
CA THR A 49 -8.63 10.85 -8.10
C THR A 49 -8.43 12.25 -8.68
N VAL A 50 -7.19 12.75 -8.65
CA VAL A 50 -6.84 14.07 -9.20
C VAL A 50 -7.05 14.11 -10.70
N MET A 51 -6.62 13.06 -11.43
CA MET A 51 -6.83 12.97 -12.87
C MET A 51 -8.31 13.02 -13.23
N ILE A 52 -9.14 12.15 -12.64
CA ILE A 52 -10.58 12.08 -12.95
C ILE A 52 -11.26 13.39 -12.58
N GLY A 53 -10.95 13.96 -11.40
CA GLY A 53 -11.50 15.25 -10.99
C GLY A 53 -11.17 16.38 -11.96
N LEU A 54 -9.92 16.48 -12.41
CA LEU A 54 -9.49 17.45 -13.42
C LEU A 54 -10.16 17.21 -14.77
N LEU A 55 -10.23 15.97 -15.22
CA LEU A 55 -10.88 15.63 -16.50
C LEU A 55 -12.37 16.01 -16.49
N VAL A 56 -13.10 15.72 -15.41
CA VAL A 56 -14.52 16.10 -15.26
C VAL A 56 -14.67 17.61 -15.24
N LEU A 57 -13.79 18.33 -14.55
CA LEU A 57 -13.81 19.79 -14.50
C LEU A 57 -13.55 20.41 -15.87
N VAL A 58 -12.48 19.98 -16.56
CA VAL A 58 -12.13 20.46 -17.90
C VAL A 58 -13.24 20.13 -18.91
N ALA A 59 -13.78 18.92 -18.87
CA ALA A 59 -14.89 18.52 -19.74
C ALA A 59 -16.14 19.38 -19.52
N GLY A 60 -16.51 19.65 -18.26
CA GLY A 60 -17.67 20.49 -17.94
C GLY A 60 -17.49 21.95 -18.38
N LEU A 61 -16.27 22.50 -18.27
CA LEU A 61 -15.96 23.82 -18.80
C LEU A 61 -16.03 23.86 -20.34
N PHE A 62 -15.52 22.82 -21.01
CA PHE A 62 -15.62 22.68 -22.47
C PHE A 62 -17.07 22.60 -22.96
N LEU A 63 -17.95 21.95 -22.18
CA LEU A 63 -19.38 21.85 -22.45
C LEU A 63 -20.17 23.14 -22.13
N LYS A 64 -19.50 24.24 -21.75
CA LYS A 64 -20.10 25.52 -21.34
C LYS A 64 -21.16 25.37 -20.25
N GLN A 65 -21.05 24.33 -19.43
CA GLN A 65 -21.96 24.13 -18.30
C GLN A 65 -21.71 25.18 -17.21
N PRO A 66 -22.73 25.51 -16.40
CA PRO A 66 -22.55 26.44 -15.29
C PRO A 66 -21.41 25.98 -14.38
N THR A 67 -20.38 26.82 -14.24
CA THR A 67 -19.12 26.50 -13.55
C THR A 67 -19.34 25.96 -12.14
N MET A 68 -20.32 26.52 -11.43
CA MET A 68 -20.69 26.09 -10.07
C MET A 68 -21.22 24.65 -10.03
N LEU A 69 -21.91 24.21 -11.08
CA LEU A 69 -22.48 22.87 -11.20
C LEU A 69 -21.39 21.86 -11.58
N VAL A 70 -20.51 22.24 -12.50
CA VAL A 70 -19.33 21.45 -12.88
C VAL A 70 -18.38 21.26 -11.70
N LEU A 71 -18.10 22.30 -10.94
CA LEU A 71 -17.23 22.24 -9.77
C LEU A 71 -17.78 21.29 -8.70
N ARG A 72 -19.09 21.35 -8.44
CA ARG A 72 -19.75 20.39 -7.54
C ARG A 72 -19.67 18.98 -8.07
N GLY A 73 -19.93 18.78 -9.36
CA GLY A 73 -19.84 17.47 -10.02
C GLY A 73 -18.44 16.88 -9.93
N SER A 74 -17.40 17.65 -10.27
CA SER A 74 -16.02 17.19 -10.20
C SER A 74 -15.60 16.83 -8.77
N VAL A 75 -16.03 17.61 -7.77
CA VAL A 75 -15.74 17.32 -6.36
C VAL A 75 -16.46 16.05 -5.90
N ILE A 76 -17.73 15.86 -6.26
CA ILE A 76 -18.49 14.65 -5.91
C ILE A 76 -17.85 13.40 -6.53
N VAL A 77 -17.46 13.48 -7.81
CA VAL A 77 -16.82 12.36 -8.52
C VAL A 77 -15.43 12.06 -7.94
N ALA A 78 -14.63 13.09 -7.66
CA ALA A 78 -13.34 12.90 -7.02
C ALA A 78 -13.50 12.28 -5.62
N ALA A 79 -14.46 12.76 -4.82
CA ALA A 79 -14.71 12.23 -3.48
C ALA A 79 -15.20 10.78 -3.53
N SER A 80 -16.08 10.42 -4.46
CA SER A 80 -16.56 9.04 -4.60
C SER A 80 -15.45 8.09 -5.04
N CYS A 81 -14.63 8.49 -6.01
CA CYS A 81 -13.48 7.72 -6.48
C CYS A 81 -12.47 7.50 -5.34
N LEU A 82 -12.14 8.55 -4.58
CA LEU A 82 -11.25 8.46 -3.43
C LEU A 82 -11.82 7.51 -2.35
N ALA A 83 -13.10 7.64 -2.03
CA ALA A 83 -13.77 6.79 -1.04
C ALA A 83 -13.72 5.32 -1.46
N THR A 84 -14.01 5.02 -2.73
CA THR A 84 -13.92 3.66 -3.27
C THR A 84 -12.48 3.14 -3.23
N GLY A 85 -11.49 3.96 -3.62
CA GLY A 85 -10.08 3.60 -3.56
C GLY A 85 -9.61 3.27 -2.14
N LEU A 86 -9.96 4.10 -1.16
CA LEU A 86 -9.66 3.85 0.27
C LEU A 86 -10.34 2.60 0.80
N LEU A 87 -11.59 2.35 0.39
CA LEU A 87 -12.32 1.15 0.77
C LEU A 87 -11.64 -0.12 0.22
N LEU A 88 -11.18 -0.12 -1.03
CA LEU A 88 -10.43 -1.22 -1.61
C LEU A 88 -9.07 -1.45 -0.94
N LEU A 89 -8.37 -0.37 -0.59
CA LEU A 89 -7.09 -0.46 0.14
C LEU A 89 -7.29 -1.07 1.53
N SER A 90 -8.28 -0.58 2.28
CA SER A 90 -8.57 -1.09 3.62
C SER A 90 -9.08 -2.54 3.60
N LEU A 91 -9.88 -2.91 2.60
CA LEU A 91 -10.32 -4.29 2.41
C LEU A 91 -9.15 -5.22 2.06
N SER A 92 -8.21 -4.76 1.22
CA SER A 92 -7.00 -5.51 0.89
C SER A 92 -6.13 -5.73 2.14
N ALA A 93 -5.97 -4.69 2.97
CA ALA A 93 -5.29 -4.79 4.28
C ALA A 93 -6.01 -5.76 5.23
N GLY A 94 -7.33 -5.66 5.29
CA GLY A 94 -8.19 -6.48 6.13
C GLY A 94 -8.10 -7.95 5.76
N THR A 95 -8.11 -8.27 4.47
CA THR A 95 -7.99 -9.65 3.96
C THR A 95 -6.63 -10.26 4.30
N ALA A 96 -5.53 -9.52 4.12
CA ALA A 96 -4.21 -9.99 4.52
C ALA A 96 -4.15 -10.31 6.02
N LYS A 97 -4.68 -9.42 6.87
CA LYS A 97 -4.76 -9.61 8.32
C LYS A 97 -5.73 -10.74 8.75
N LEU A 98 -6.80 -10.95 8.00
CA LEU A 98 -7.76 -12.03 8.24
C LEU A 98 -7.15 -13.39 7.88
N MET A 99 -6.43 -13.46 6.75
CA MET A 99 -5.80 -14.68 6.28
C MET A 99 -4.68 -15.15 7.23
N THR A 100 -3.89 -14.22 7.78
CA THR A 100 -2.90 -14.55 8.83
C THR A 100 -3.56 -15.05 10.11
N ARG A 101 -4.69 -14.45 10.54
CA ARG A 101 -5.47 -14.93 11.69
C ARG A 101 -6.08 -16.31 11.47
N LEU A 102 -6.60 -16.59 10.27
CA LEU A 102 -7.17 -17.89 9.92
C LEU A 102 -6.10 -18.98 9.89
N ARG A 103 -4.92 -18.71 9.32
CA ARG A 103 -3.80 -19.65 9.30
C ARG A 103 -3.33 -20.00 10.72
N ARG A 104 -3.31 -19.02 11.63
CA ARG A 104 -3.00 -19.24 13.05
C ARG A 104 -4.04 -20.11 13.78
N ARG A 105 -5.30 -20.12 13.31
CA ARG A 105 -6.36 -20.96 13.88
C ARG A 105 -6.39 -22.38 13.31
N GLN A 106 -5.92 -22.61 12.09
CA GLN A 106 -5.88 -23.94 11.47
C GLN A 106 -4.60 -24.73 11.80
N GLY A 107 -3.52 -24.08 12.23
CA GLY A 107 -2.30 -24.74 12.68
C GLY A 107 -2.29 -25.17 14.14
N LYS A 108 -3.46 -25.25 14.80
CA LYS A 108 -3.63 -25.64 16.20
C LYS A 108 -4.65 -26.77 16.26
#